data_AF-A0A8H3BSQ8-F1
#
_entry.id   AF-A0A8H3BSQ8-F1
#
_cell.length_a   1.000
_cell.length_b   1.000
_cell.length_c   1.000
_cell.angle_alpha   90.00
_cell.angle_beta   90.00
_cell.angle_gamma   90.00
#
_symmetry.space_group_name_H-M   'P 1'
#
loop_
_entity.id
_entity.type
_entity.pdbx_description
1 polymer ?
#
loop_
_entity_poly.entity_id
_entity_poly.type
_entity_poly.pdbx_seq_one_letter_code
_entity_poly.pdbx_strand_id
1 'polypeptide(L)'
;MEYGANLDSTERARVISLAAIFVGQDNFTDDSCRTTAKDCLDSAGPIDRATVACVLNDHVKPLFQASMHPGVDSGTGRIKHNPISVQSMYDEQPWKIHGAGCWNVLSWILANMDSNDIETLWPLTIPPLLTLLDDYKPDYKLRGVGVTQALLGKAPASLLHRTGVDELLFKSLRSALQNLTSDSAPELLHETTPCYLALVNLVLPHDDLDRYTKLTELITDVIIPGWLYASSRVEVMIESVYALSLVVQALGTGSIRFLKVAQFLMRHLSLNHNGYQAIIPQLTENLSPKEFSPVHNTRKLQIQSAKCLLLVMANARPRIPHWRVRILDSLLRCWVHISEEGSANIGTTHVCLPNQAFLRKNAKVYMVSRQNDKAQIALASLATMKKGELKFIEMDLASLDSTRVAAQEFLSQEQKLDILVNNA
;
A
#
# COMPACT_ATOMS: atom_id res chain seq x y z
N MET A 1 2.07 13.35 -45.72
CA MET A 1 1.10 14.41 -46.07
C MET A 1 0.92 15.24 -44.81
N GLU A 2 1.68 16.32 -44.72
CA GLU A 2 1.60 17.30 -43.63
C GLU A 2 0.35 18.16 -43.85
N TYR A 3 -0.67 17.93 -43.04
CA TYR A 3 -1.72 18.92 -42.76
C TYR A 3 -1.66 19.22 -41.26
N GLY A 4 -0.60 19.93 -40.84
CA GLY A 4 -0.61 20.59 -39.54
C GLY A 4 -1.56 21.77 -39.62
N ALA A 5 -2.83 21.57 -39.26
CA ALA A 5 -3.76 22.68 -39.09
C ALA A 5 -3.19 23.60 -38.01
N ASN A 6 -2.86 24.85 -38.36
CA ASN A 6 -2.54 25.90 -37.40
C ASN A 6 -3.85 26.26 -36.66
N LEU A 7 -4.24 25.40 -35.72
CA LEU A 7 -5.38 25.61 -34.83
C LEU A 7 -5.10 26.84 -33.97
N ASP A 8 -6.06 27.76 -33.87
CA ASP A 8 -5.99 28.84 -32.90
C ASP A 8 -5.99 28.26 -31.47
N SER A 9 -5.42 29.00 -30.51
CA SER A 9 -5.41 28.70 -29.09
C SER A 9 -6.78 28.27 -28.54
N THR A 10 -7.86 28.91 -28.99
CA THR A 10 -9.24 28.57 -28.60
C THR A 10 -9.67 27.21 -29.14
N GLU A 11 -9.33 26.91 -30.39
CA GLU A 11 -9.66 25.63 -31.02
C GLU A 11 -8.83 24.49 -30.41
N ARG A 12 -7.55 24.74 -30.12
CA ARG A 12 -6.68 23.81 -29.40
C ARG A 12 -7.22 23.52 -28.00
N ALA A 13 -7.63 24.56 -27.27
CA ALA A 13 -8.22 24.40 -25.94
C ALA A 13 -9.49 23.54 -25.98
N ARG A 14 -10.36 23.76 -26.98
CA ARG A 14 -11.55 22.92 -27.19
C ARG A 14 -11.19 21.46 -27.46
N VAL A 15 -10.27 21.20 -28.38
CA VAL A 15 -9.79 19.84 -28.68
C VAL A 15 -9.26 19.16 -27.42
N ILE A 16 -8.40 19.85 -26.65
CA ILE A 16 -7.85 19.33 -25.39
C ILE A 16 -8.98 19.04 -24.39
N SER A 17 -9.92 19.96 -24.21
CA SER A 17 -11.02 19.79 -23.25
C SER A 17 -11.92 18.58 -23.54
N LEU A 18 -12.04 18.17 -24.81
CA LEU A 18 -12.84 17.04 -25.25
C LEU A 18 -12.05 15.74 -25.29
N ALA A 19 -10.81 15.78 -25.78
CA ALA A 19 -9.98 14.59 -25.95
C ALA A 19 -9.38 14.12 -24.61
N ALA A 20 -8.90 15.04 -23.77
CA ALA A 20 -8.22 14.68 -22.51
C ALA A 20 -9.14 13.96 -21.50
N ILE A 21 -10.46 14.10 -21.64
CA ILE A 21 -11.47 13.33 -20.89
C ILE A 21 -11.23 11.82 -21.00
N PHE A 22 -10.79 11.35 -22.17
CA PHE A 22 -10.68 9.92 -22.49
C PHE A 22 -9.29 9.32 -22.23
N VAL A 23 -8.35 10.10 -21.66
CA VAL A 23 -7.00 9.62 -21.34
C VAL A 23 -6.97 8.72 -20.09
N GLY A 24 -7.97 8.85 -19.22
CA GLY A 24 -8.04 8.14 -17.95
C GLY A 24 -8.41 6.64 -18.04
N GLN A 25 -8.55 6.04 -16.86
CA GLN A 25 -9.03 4.67 -16.64
C GLN A 25 -10.40 4.72 -15.94
N ASP A 26 -11.34 5.43 -16.56
CA ASP A 26 -12.72 5.55 -16.09
C ASP A 26 -13.61 4.47 -16.71
N ASN A 27 -14.75 4.19 -16.06
CA ASN A 27 -15.72 3.19 -16.53
C ASN A 27 -16.30 3.51 -17.92
N PHE A 28 -16.19 4.76 -18.37
CA PHE A 28 -16.63 5.22 -19.70
C PHE A 28 -15.49 5.31 -20.72
N THR A 29 -14.29 4.79 -20.40
CA THR A 29 -13.11 4.81 -21.27
C THR A 29 -12.60 3.39 -21.52
N ASP A 30 -12.23 3.09 -22.76
CA ASP A 30 -11.57 1.84 -23.16
C ASP A 30 -10.21 2.12 -23.85
N ASP A 31 -9.49 1.06 -24.22
CA ASP A 31 -8.18 1.17 -24.88
C ASP A 31 -8.26 1.89 -26.24
N SER A 32 -9.37 1.75 -26.97
CA SER A 32 -9.57 2.39 -28.28
C SER A 32 -9.80 3.89 -28.12
N CYS A 33 -10.63 4.29 -27.15
CA CYS A 33 -10.86 5.68 -26.76
C CYS A 33 -9.56 6.34 -26.35
N ARG A 34 -8.74 5.68 -25.51
CA ARG A 34 -7.44 6.20 -25.07
C ARG A 34 -6.47 6.43 -26.23
N THR A 35 -6.39 5.47 -27.15
CA THR A 35 -5.51 5.56 -28.32
C THR A 35 -5.93 6.73 -29.20
N THR A 36 -7.21 6.83 -29.51
CA THR A 36 -7.78 7.93 -30.33
C THR A 36 -7.59 9.28 -29.65
N ALA A 37 -7.85 9.37 -28.35
CA ALA A 37 -7.66 10.59 -27.58
C ALA A 37 -6.21 11.05 -27.59
N LYS A 38 -5.26 10.13 -27.44
CA LYS A 38 -3.83 10.42 -27.52
C LYS A 38 -3.46 10.94 -28.92
N ASP A 39 -3.92 10.31 -29.98
CA ASP A 39 -3.66 10.76 -31.35
C ASP A 39 -4.22 12.18 -31.60
N CYS A 40 -5.41 12.48 -31.06
CA CYS A 40 -5.99 13.83 -31.12
C CYS A 40 -5.17 14.87 -30.34
N LEU A 41 -4.68 14.52 -29.15
CA LEU A 41 -3.87 15.41 -28.31
C LEU A 41 -2.48 15.63 -28.92
N ASP A 42 -1.86 14.59 -29.49
CA ASP A 42 -0.58 14.69 -30.20
C ASP A 42 -0.73 15.56 -31.45
N SER A 43 -1.85 15.44 -32.16
CA SER A 43 -2.19 16.30 -33.31
C SER A 43 -2.46 17.76 -32.92
N ALA A 44 -2.93 18.01 -31.69
CA ALA A 44 -3.13 19.35 -31.17
C ALA A 44 -1.81 20.09 -30.90
N GLY A 45 -0.66 19.40 -30.87
CA GLY A 45 0.68 20.00 -30.73
C GLY A 45 1.05 20.45 -29.31
N PRO A 46 2.22 21.08 -29.11
CA PRO A 46 2.75 21.44 -27.79
C PRO A 46 1.92 22.53 -27.09
N ILE A 47 1.48 22.29 -25.86
CA ILE A 47 0.64 23.23 -25.13
C ILE A 47 1.44 24.42 -24.59
N ASP A 48 0.96 25.63 -24.84
CA ASP A 48 1.50 26.87 -24.30
C ASP A 48 0.62 27.41 -23.16
N ARG A 49 1.15 28.38 -22.42
CA ARG A 49 0.45 28.99 -21.29
C ARG A 49 -0.94 29.52 -21.67
N ALA A 50 -1.07 30.12 -22.85
CA ALA A 50 -2.34 30.70 -23.33
C ALA A 50 -3.39 29.61 -23.54
N THR A 51 -3.03 28.51 -24.20
CA THR A 51 -3.93 27.37 -24.39
C THR A 51 -4.34 26.76 -23.05
N VAL A 52 -3.39 26.57 -22.13
CA VAL A 52 -3.69 26.03 -20.78
C VAL A 52 -4.64 26.94 -20.01
N ALA A 53 -4.37 28.26 -20.01
CA ALA A 53 -5.23 29.23 -19.36
C ALA A 53 -6.66 29.24 -19.94
N CYS A 54 -6.80 29.07 -21.26
CA CYS A 54 -8.09 28.95 -21.93
C CYS A 54 -8.83 27.68 -21.49
N VAL A 55 -8.17 26.51 -21.47
CA VAL A 55 -8.83 25.27 -20.98
C VAL A 55 -9.28 25.42 -19.53
N LEU A 56 -8.41 25.94 -18.66
CA LEU A 56 -8.72 26.06 -17.24
C LEU A 56 -9.83 27.11 -16.97
N ASN A 57 -9.83 28.26 -17.65
CA ASN A 57 -10.85 29.29 -17.43
C ASN A 57 -12.19 28.98 -18.09
N ASP A 58 -12.17 28.45 -19.31
CA ASP A 58 -13.38 28.35 -20.14
C ASP A 58 -14.05 26.98 -20.01
N HIS A 59 -13.29 25.94 -19.67
CA HIS A 59 -13.80 24.56 -19.63
C HIS A 59 -13.78 23.93 -18.23
N VAL A 60 -12.78 24.22 -17.38
CA VAL A 60 -12.68 23.60 -16.04
C VAL A 60 -13.33 24.45 -14.96
N LYS A 61 -12.88 25.71 -14.78
CA LYS A 61 -13.34 26.60 -13.71
C LYS A 61 -14.87 26.72 -13.61
N PRO A 62 -15.65 26.87 -14.70
CA PRO A 62 -17.10 27.04 -14.62
C PRO A 62 -17.81 25.84 -13.97
N LEU A 63 -17.25 24.63 -14.12
CA LEU A 63 -17.81 23.40 -13.54
C LEU A 63 -17.74 23.38 -12.00
N PHE A 64 -16.80 24.11 -11.41
CA PHE A 64 -16.54 24.11 -9.96
C PHE A 64 -17.03 25.38 -9.24
N GLN A 65 -17.58 26.36 -9.96
CA GLN A 65 -18.05 27.62 -9.37
C GLN A 65 -19.16 27.44 -8.33
N ALA A 66 -20.03 26.45 -8.52
CA ALA A 66 -21.09 26.12 -7.56
C ALA A 66 -20.60 25.28 -6.37
N SER A 67 -19.41 24.66 -6.46
CA SER A 67 -18.85 23.75 -5.45
C SER A 67 -17.51 24.25 -4.91
N MET A 68 -17.47 25.51 -4.47
CA MET A 68 -16.24 26.15 -4.01
C MET A 68 -15.69 25.46 -2.74
N HIS A 69 -14.40 25.13 -2.76
CA HIS A 69 -13.76 24.51 -1.61
C HIS A 69 -13.66 25.48 -0.41
N PRO A 70 -14.06 25.08 0.82
CA PRO A 70 -14.15 26.00 1.95
C PRO A 70 -12.80 26.51 2.44
N GLY A 71 -11.74 25.70 2.32
CA GLY A 71 -10.40 26.02 2.81
C GLY A 71 -9.52 26.82 1.85
N VAL A 72 -9.99 27.18 0.65
CA VAL A 72 -9.17 27.85 -0.36
C VAL A 72 -9.88 29.05 -0.97
N ASP A 73 -9.10 30.10 -1.23
CA ASP A 73 -9.53 31.27 -1.97
C ASP A 73 -9.52 31.01 -3.48
N SER A 74 -10.66 31.19 -4.16
CA SER A 74 -10.80 30.90 -5.59
C SER A 74 -10.11 31.89 -6.52
N GLY A 75 -9.74 33.07 -6.03
CA GLY A 75 -9.01 34.09 -6.79
C GLY A 75 -7.51 33.88 -6.77
N THR A 76 -6.97 33.30 -5.69
CA THR A 76 -5.53 33.16 -5.45
C THR A 76 -5.04 31.71 -5.34
N GLY A 77 -5.94 30.74 -5.12
CA GLY A 77 -5.56 29.33 -4.87
C GLY A 77 -4.81 29.12 -3.56
N ARG A 78 -4.86 30.09 -2.63
CA ARG A 78 -4.19 30.03 -1.32
C ARG A 78 -5.16 29.58 -0.23
N ILE A 79 -4.61 29.09 0.87
CA ILE A 79 -5.39 28.77 2.06
C ILE A 79 -6.23 29.98 2.51
N LYS A 80 -7.48 29.72 2.90
CA LYS A 80 -8.44 30.73 3.36
C LYS A 80 -8.59 30.63 4.89
N HIS A 81 -8.29 31.72 5.61
CA HIS A 81 -8.40 31.76 7.07
C HIS A 81 -9.85 31.82 7.59
N ASN A 82 -10.79 32.32 6.78
CA ASN A 82 -12.22 32.38 7.10
C ASN A 82 -12.99 31.43 6.16
N PRO A 83 -13.08 30.13 6.49
CA PRO A 83 -13.70 29.15 5.62
C PRO A 83 -15.21 29.39 5.48
N ILE A 84 -15.73 29.14 4.29
CA ILE A 84 -17.19 29.08 4.06
C ILE A 84 -17.75 27.76 4.61
N SER A 85 -19.07 27.68 4.77
CA SER A 85 -19.72 26.45 5.23
C SER A 85 -19.38 25.29 4.31
N VAL A 86 -18.93 24.17 4.89
CA VAL A 86 -18.66 22.93 4.14
C VAL A 86 -19.90 22.46 3.37
N GLN A 87 -21.09 22.77 3.86
CA GLN A 87 -22.36 22.45 3.19
C GLN A 87 -22.44 23.03 1.77
N SER A 88 -21.92 24.26 1.57
CA SER A 88 -21.93 24.92 0.26
C SER A 88 -21.15 24.18 -0.82
N MET A 89 -20.16 23.35 -0.44
CA MET A 89 -19.41 22.51 -1.37
C MET A 89 -20.25 21.33 -1.90
N TYR A 90 -21.30 20.93 -1.16
CA TYR A 90 -22.11 19.76 -1.44
C TYR A 90 -23.52 20.07 -1.94
N ASP A 91 -23.96 21.33 -1.84
CA ASP A 91 -25.32 21.74 -2.25
C ASP A 91 -25.55 21.55 -3.76
N GLU A 92 -24.65 22.09 -4.60
CA GLU A 92 -24.71 21.95 -6.05
C GLU A 92 -23.35 21.48 -6.60
N GLN A 93 -23.34 20.34 -7.32
CA GLN A 93 -22.12 19.72 -7.85
C GLN A 93 -22.21 19.46 -9.37
N PRO A 94 -22.31 20.51 -10.20
CA PRO A 94 -22.54 20.39 -11.65
C PRO A 94 -21.40 19.66 -12.37
N TRP A 95 -20.17 19.75 -11.85
CA TRP A 95 -19.02 19.01 -12.38
C TRP A 95 -19.21 17.49 -12.39
N LYS A 96 -20.07 16.91 -11.54
CA LYS A 96 -20.35 15.48 -11.53
C LYS A 96 -21.20 15.02 -12.73
N ILE A 97 -22.04 15.90 -13.26
CA ILE A 97 -23.00 15.60 -14.34
C ILE A 97 -22.50 16.17 -15.67
N HIS A 98 -22.18 17.46 -15.69
CA HIS A 98 -21.78 18.18 -16.90
C HIS A 98 -20.27 18.14 -17.14
N GLY A 99 -19.49 17.74 -16.13
CA GLY A 99 -18.03 17.71 -16.14
C GLY A 99 -17.43 16.31 -16.01
N ALA A 100 -18.14 15.26 -16.42
CA ALA A 100 -17.62 13.89 -16.34
C ALA A 100 -16.25 13.79 -17.05
N GLY A 101 -15.22 13.35 -16.33
CA GLY A 101 -13.84 13.27 -16.82
C GLY A 101 -13.04 14.57 -16.80
N CYS A 102 -13.57 15.68 -16.24
CA CYS A 102 -12.81 16.92 -16.07
C CYS A 102 -11.52 16.73 -15.22
N TRP A 103 -11.49 15.74 -14.34
CA TRP A 103 -10.29 15.35 -13.59
C TRP A 103 -9.17 14.81 -14.49
N ASN A 104 -9.51 14.14 -15.60
CA ASN A 104 -8.52 13.69 -16.58
C ASN A 104 -7.95 14.87 -17.36
N VAL A 105 -8.80 15.84 -17.73
CA VAL A 105 -8.37 17.10 -18.33
C VAL A 105 -7.39 17.83 -17.41
N LEU A 106 -7.75 17.98 -16.13
CA LEU A 106 -6.91 18.65 -15.14
C LEU A 106 -5.57 17.92 -14.92
N SER A 107 -5.60 16.58 -14.78
CA SER A 107 -4.40 15.76 -14.64
C SER A 107 -3.49 15.85 -15.86
N TRP A 108 -4.07 15.79 -17.06
CA TRP A 108 -3.33 15.86 -18.32
C TRP A 108 -2.68 17.23 -18.52
N ILE A 109 -3.40 18.32 -18.24
CA ILE A 109 -2.85 19.69 -18.28
C ILE A 109 -1.66 19.81 -17.33
N LEU A 110 -1.83 19.39 -16.08
CA LEU A 110 -0.76 19.43 -15.08
C LEU A 110 0.44 18.60 -15.52
N ALA A 111 0.26 17.43 -16.13
CA ALA A 111 1.38 16.62 -16.62
C ALA A 111 2.16 17.28 -17.78
N ASN A 112 1.47 18.00 -18.66
CA ASN A 112 2.05 18.51 -19.91
C ASN A 112 2.46 19.99 -19.87
N MET A 113 2.02 20.76 -18.88
CA MET A 113 2.38 22.18 -18.78
C MET A 113 3.84 22.40 -18.33
N ASP A 114 4.39 23.58 -18.62
CA ASP A 114 5.70 23.99 -18.13
C ASP A 114 5.63 24.27 -16.61
N SER A 115 6.64 23.83 -15.86
CA SER A 115 6.75 24.09 -14.42
C SER A 115 6.84 25.60 -14.10
N ASN A 116 7.31 26.44 -15.02
CA ASN A 116 7.35 27.89 -14.86
C ASN A 116 5.95 28.52 -14.88
N ASP A 117 4.95 27.84 -15.43
CA ASP A 117 3.59 28.35 -15.57
C ASP A 117 2.70 28.02 -14.36
N ILE A 118 3.13 27.08 -13.50
CA ILE A 118 2.32 26.56 -12.39
C ILE A 118 1.91 27.63 -11.38
N GLU A 119 2.80 28.57 -11.09
CA GLU A 119 2.50 29.66 -10.16
C GLU A 119 1.45 30.62 -10.72
N THR A 120 1.48 30.88 -12.03
CA THR A 120 0.51 31.78 -12.69
C THR A 120 -0.87 31.13 -12.76
N LEU A 121 -0.92 29.82 -13.00
CA LEU A 121 -2.16 29.06 -13.17
C LEU A 121 -2.68 28.44 -11.86
N TRP A 122 -1.94 28.61 -10.76
CA TRP A 122 -2.26 28.10 -9.43
C TRP A 122 -3.71 28.36 -8.97
N PRO A 123 -4.28 29.57 -9.15
CA PRO A 123 -5.65 29.84 -8.72
C PRO A 123 -6.71 29.04 -9.47
N LEU A 124 -6.39 28.53 -10.66
CA LEU A 124 -7.30 27.77 -11.50
C LEU A 124 -7.20 26.26 -11.29
N THR A 125 -6.08 25.78 -10.73
CA THR A 125 -5.82 24.35 -10.55
C THR A 125 -6.15 23.85 -9.15
N ILE A 126 -5.81 24.63 -8.10
CA ILE A 126 -5.96 24.19 -6.71
C ILE A 126 -7.42 24.04 -6.26
N PRO A 127 -8.34 24.99 -6.52
CA PRO A 127 -9.72 24.83 -6.05
C PRO A 127 -10.41 23.58 -6.62
N PRO A 128 -10.37 23.29 -7.95
CA PRO A 128 -10.91 22.05 -8.49
C PRO A 128 -10.26 20.79 -7.91
N LEU A 129 -8.93 20.79 -7.74
CA LEU A 129 -8.19 19.67 -7.16
C LEU A 129 -8.69 19.34 -5.75
N LEU A 130 -8.77 20.35 -4.87
CA LEU A 130 -9.21 20.13 -3.49
C LEU A 130 -10.70 19.78 -3.42
N THR A 131 -11.55 20.35 -4.27
CA THR A 131 -12.96 19.95 -4.36
C THR A 131 -13.10 18.45 -4.72
N LEU A 132 -12.26 17.93 -5.63
CA LEU A 132 -12.24 16.49 -5.95
C LEU A 132 -11.72 15.66 -4.77
N LEU A 133 -10.59 16.04 -4.19
CA LEU A 133 -9.92 15.29 -3.14
C LEU A 133 -10.72 15.24 -1.82
N ASP A 134 -11.46 16.31 -1.51
CA ASP A 134 -12.28 16.41 -0.32
C ASP A 134 -13.74 15.99 -0.51
N ASP A 135 -14.15 15.54 -1.70
CA ASP A 135 -15.52 15.04 -1.92
C ASP A 135 -15.87 13.87 -1.00
N TYR A 136 -17.14 13.73 -0.62
CA TYR A 136 -17.59 12.65 0.25
C TYR A 136 -17.59 11.28 -0.46
N LYS A 137 -17.63 11.23 -1.80
CA LYS A 137 -17.58 9.96 -2.54
C LYS A 137 -16.13 9.52 -2.77
N PRO A 138 -15.76 8.29 -2.35
CA PRO A 138 -14.44 7.71 -2.51
C PRO A 138 -13.88 7.78 -3.95
N ASP A 139 -14.72 7.55 -4.96
CA ASP A 139 -14.29 7.53 -6.35
C ASP A 139 -13.73 8.87 -6.81
N TYR A 140 -14.35 9.99 -6.40
CA TYR A 140 -13.85 11.32 -6.74
C TYR A 140 -12.62 11.70 -5.93
N LYS A 141 -12.50 11.22 -4.68
CA LYS A 141 -11.25 11.35 -3.91
C LYS A 141 -10.10 10.69 -4.67
N LEU A 142 -10.30 9.49 -5.20
CA LEU A 142 -9.30 8.77 -5.99
C LEU A 142 -8.88 9.57 -7.24
N ARG A 143 -9.82 10.23 -7.92
CA ARG A 143 -9.51 11.14 -9.02
C ARG A 143 -8.72 12.37 -8.55
N GLY A 144 -9.08 12.94 -7.41
CA GLY A 144 -8.33 14.03 -6.75
C GLY A 144 -6.89 13.62 -6.38
N VAL A 145 -6.68 12.37 -5.97
CA VAL A 145 -5.33 11.82 -5.69
C VAL A 145 -4.49 11.78 -6.98
N GLY A 146 -5.06 11.33 -8.10
CA GLY A 146 -4.38 11.33 -9.40
C GLY A 146 -4.00 12.75 -9.86
N VAL A 147 -4.91 13.71 -9.72
CA VAL A 147 -4.61 15.14 -9.99
C VAL A 147 -3.50 15.65 -9.07
N THR A 148 -3.51 15.26 -7.79
CA THR A 148 -2.48 15.64 -6.82
C THR A 148 -1.11 15.08 -7.21
N GLN A 149 -1.03 13.81 -7.64
CA GLN A 149 0.22 13.23 -8.14
C GLN A 149 0.78 14.04 -9.32
N ALA A 150 -0.08 14.45 -10.27
CA ALA A 150 0.33 15.29 -11.39
C ALA A 150 0.81 16.69 -10.94
N LEU A 151 0.14 17.31 -9.96
CA LEU A 151 0.55 18.58 -9.36
C LEU A 151 1.94 18.48 -8.72
N LEU A 152 2.19 17.45 -7.91
CA LEU A 152 3.47 17.26 -7.21
C LEU A 152 4.64 17.04 -8.18
N GLY A 153 4.37 16.55 -9.39
CA GLY A 153 5.36 16.47 -10.47
C GLY A 153 5.77 17.82 -11.08
N LYS A 154 5.01 18.89 -10.83
CA LYS A 154 5.28 20.24 -11.39
C LYS A 154 5.53 21.32 -10.35
N ALA A 155 4.85 21.25 -9.21
CA ALA A 155 4.85 22.31 -8.22
C ALA A 155 6.14 22.30 -7.39
N PRO A 156 6.86 23.43 -7.28
CA PRO A 156 8.01 23.52 -6.38
C PRO A 156 7.54 23.56 -4.92
N ALA A 157 8.34 22.97 -4.02
CA ALA A 157 8.05 22.93 -2.58
C ALA A 157 7.79 24.33 -1.97
N SER A 158 8.52 25.35 -2.43
CA SER A 158 8.36 26.74 -1.98
C SER A 158 6.99 27.33 -2.28
N LEU A 159 6.37 26.94 -3.40
CA LEU A 159 5.03 27.41 -3.78
C LEU A 159 3.97 26.76 -2.89
N LEU A 160 4.08 25.46 -2.64
CA LEU A 160 3.19 24.73 -1.73
C LEU A 160 3.20 25.36 -0.33
N HIS A 161 4.39 25.61 0.22
CA HIS A 161 4.55 26.17 1.56
C HIS A 161 4.04 27.61 1.66
N ARG A 162 4.43 28.49 0.72
CA ARG A 162 4.00 29.91 0.75
C ARG A 162 2.48 30.08 0.55
N THR A 163 1.83 29.13 -0.10
CA THR A 163 0.38 29.17 -0.33
C THR A 163 -0.42 28.46 0.77
N GLY A 164 0.24 27.72 1.67
CA GLY A 164 -0.38 26.90 2.71
C GLY A 164 -1.12 25.67 2.18
N VAL A 165 -0.87 25.28 0.93
CA VAL A 165 -1.56 24.17 0.26
C VAL A 165 -0.97 22.83 0.66
N ASP A 166 0.30 22.78 1.07
CA ASP A 166 0.93 21.59 1.66
C ASP A 166 0.14 21.04 2.85
N GLU A 167 -0.23 21.89 3.81
CA GLU A 167 -1.01 21.48 4.99
C GLU A 167 -2.42 20.97 4.61
N LEU A 168 -3.07 21.64 3.65
CA LEU A 168 -4.37 21.20 3.14
C LEU A 168 -4.25 19.84 2.46
N LEU A 169 -3.25 19.64 1.58
CA LEU A 169 -3.03 18.35 0.92
C LEU A 169 -2.74 17.24 1.93
N PHE A 170 -1.93 17.50 2.96
CA PHE A 170 -1.71 16.50 4.02
C PHE A 170 -3.02 16.11 4.72
N LYS A 171 -3.89 17.07 5.01
CA LYS A 171 -5.19 16.83 5.64
C LYS A 171 -6.12 16.04 4.72
N SER A 172 -6.26 16.47 3.46
CA SER A 172 -7.17 15.85 2.49
C SER A 172 -6.72 14.44 2.09
N LEU A 173 -5.41 14.23 1.85
CA LEU A 173 -4.86 12.90 1.57
C LEU A 173 -4.98 11.96 2.78
N ARG A 174 -4.78 12.45 4.02
CA ARG A 174 -5.04 11.63 5.22
C ARG A 174 -6.50 11.25 5.33
N SER A 175 -7.43 12.19 5.07
CA SER A 175 -8.86 11.90 5.06
C SER A 175 -9.23 10.84 4.02
N ALA A 176 -8.63 10.90 2.82
CA ALA A 176 -8.80 9.88 1.79
C ALA A 176 -8.34 8.49 2.29
N LEU A 177 -7.17 8.40 2.92
CA LEU A 177 -6.65 7.15 3.50
C LEU A 177 -7.51 6.59 4.65
N GLN A 178 -8.26 7.44 5.36
CA GLN A 178 -9.13 7.03 6.46
C GLN A 178 -10.50 6.48 6.00
N ASN A 179 -10.82 6.51 4.69
CA ASN A 179 -12.04 5.92 4.13
C ASN A 179 -11.94 4.38 4.04
N LEU A 180 -11.68 3.73 5.17
CA LEU A 180 -11.38 2.29 5.26
C LEU A 180 -12.62 1.40 5.06
N THR A 181 -13.83 1.97 5.19
CA THR A 181 -15.09 1.24 5.09
C THR A 181 -15.70 1.27 3.69
N SER A 182 -15.20 2.11 2.78
CA SER A 182 -15.73 2.20 1.42
C SER A 182 -15.31 1.03 0.53
N ASP A 183 -16.08 0.77 -0.52
CA ASP A 183 -15.72 -0.24 -1.52
C ASP A 183 -14.38 0.09 -2.18
N SER A 184 -14.13 1.35 -2.54
CA SER A 184 -12.89 1.87 -3.13
C SER A 184 -11.73 2.03 -2.14
N ALA A 185 -11.83 1.50 -0.91
CA ALA A 185 -10.79 1.61 0.11
C ALA A 185 -9.45 0.98 -0.30
N PRO A 186 -9.39 -0.21 -0.94
CA PRO A 186 -8.13 -0.77 -1.41
C PRO A 186 -7.42 0.15 -2.41
N GLU A 187 -8.12 0.65 -3.42
CA GLU A 187 -7.57 1.55 -4.44
C GLU A 187 -7.13 2.88 -3.82
N LEU A 188 -7.91 3.45 -2.89
CA LEU A 188 -7.53 4.65 -2.16
C LEU A 188 -6.25 4.44 -1.35
N LEU A 189 -6.10 3.33 -0.63
CA LEU A 189 -4.86 3.03 0.10
C LEU A 189 -3.67 2.89 -0.86
N HIS A 190 -3.88 2.20 -1.99
CA HIS A 190 -2.84 1.93 -2.98
C HIS A 190 -2.30 3.20 -3.63
N GLU A 191 -3.18 4.08 -4.09
CA GLU A 191 -2.82 5.29 -4.84
C GLU A 191 -2.44 6.47 -3.93
N THR A 192 -3.12 6.60 -2.79
CA THR A 192 -2.93 7.76 -1.90
C THR A 192 -1.65 7.63 -1.09
N THR A 193 -1.22 6.41 -0.71
CA THR A 193 -0.01 6.26 0.12
C THR A 193 1.25 6.75 -0.59
N PRO A 194 1.56 6.35 -1.85
CA PRO A 194 2.70 6.88 -2.58
C PRO A 194 2.59 8.40 -2.80
N CYS A 195 1.38 8.92 -3.07
CA CYS A 195 1.14 10.34 -3.23
C CYS A 195 1.46 11.13 -1.94
N TYR A 196 1.01 10.63 -0.79
CA TYR A 196 1.32 11.20 0.51
C TYR A 196 2.83 11.21 0.79
N LEU A 197 3.52 10.09 0.51
CA LEU A 197 4.97 10.01 0.68
C LEU A 197 5.73 10.93 -0.27
N ALA A 198 5.25 11.11 -1.50
CA ALA A 198 5.81 12.08 -2.45
C ALA A 198 5.70 13.51 -1.90
N LEU A 199 4.54 13.87 -1.34
CA LEU A 199 4.36 15.17 -0.68
C LEU A 199 5.32 15.34 0.51
N VAL A 200 5.45 14.34 1.39
CA VAL A 200 6.42 14.38 2.51
C VAL A 200 7.84 14.60 1.99
N ASN A 201 8.27 13.86 0.97
CA ASN A 201 9.62 13.99 0.42
C ASN A 201 9.87 15.36 -0.24
N LEU A 202 8.84 15.95 -0.85
CA LEU A 202 8.93 17.23 -1.54
C LEU A 202 9.03 18.40 -0.56
N VAL A 203 8.17 18.43 0.46
CA VAL A 203 8.04 19.60 1.36
C VAL A 203 8.87 19.47 2.65
N LEU A 204 9.25 18.26 3.05
CA LEU A 204 10.05 17.99 4.26
C LEU A 204 11.34 17.18 3.95
N PRO A 205 12.20 17.61 3.00
CA PRO A 205 13.40 16.85 2.63
C PRO A 205 14.48 16.84 3.73
N HIS A 206 14.48 17.84 4.61
CA HIS A 206 15.50 18.03 5.66
C HIS A 206 14.91 18.27 7.05
N ASP A 207 13.59 18.13 7.21
CA ASP A 207 12.92 18.25 8.51
C ASP A 207 12.62 16.87 9.08
N ASP A 208 13.59 16.31 9.81
CA ASP A 208 13.48 14.97 10.36
C ASP A 208 12.32 14.83 11.36
N LEU A 209 11.99 15.90 12.11
CA LEU A 209 10.98 15.85 13.17
C LEU A 209 9.57 15.83 12.58
N ASP A 210 9.28 16.75 11.66
CA ASP A 210 7.96 16.82 11.03
C ASP A 210 7.77 15.66 10.06
N ARG A 211 8.82 15.26 9.33
CA ARG A 211 8.80 14.05 8.52
C ARG A 211 8.46 12.83 9.36
N TYR A 212 9.15 12.64 10.50
CA TYR A 212 8.86 11.54 11.41
C TYR A 212 7.40 11.60 11.87
N THR A 213 6.92 12.76 12.30
CA THR A 213 5.54 12.97 12.74
C THR A 213 4.53 12.55 11.67
N LYS A 214 4.63 13.10 10.44
CA LYS A 214 3.72 12.77 9.33
C LYS A 214 3.71 11.28 8.99
N LEU A 215 4.88 10.64 8.96
CA LEU A 215 4.99 9.20 8.68
C LEU A 215 4.43 8.34 9.82
N THR A 216 4.63 8.74 11.08
CA THR A 216 4.07 8.00 12.21
C THR A 216 2.56 8.09 12.30
N GLU A 217 1.98 9.23 11.93
CA GLU A 217 0.55 9.43 11.87
C GLU A 217 -0.13 8.50 10.85
N LEU A 218 0.54 8.17 9.73
CA LEU A 218 0.01 7.14 8.81
C LEU A 218 -0.09 5.76 9.48
N ILE A 219 0.85 5.41 10.36
CA ILE A 219 0.78 4.14 11.07
C ILE A 219 -0.36 4.17 12.09
N THR A 220 -0.47 5.24 12.88
CA THR A 220 -1.43 5.32 13.99
C THR A 220 -2.85 5.60 13.55
N ASP A 221 -3.04 6.41 12.50
CA ASP A 221 -4.35 6.95 12.12
C ASP A 221 -4.95 6.22 10.91
N VAL A 222 -4.14 5.47 10.16
CA VAL A 222 -4.58 4.75 8.94
C VAL A 222 -4.34 3.26 9.06
N ILE A 223 -3.08 2.82 9.23
CA ILE A 223 -2.72 1.41 9.12
C ILE A 223 -3.27 0.59 10.30
N ILE A 224 -3.00 1.02 11.54
CA ILE A 224 -3.48 0.30 12.74
C ILE A 224 -5.02 0.27 12.79
N PRO A 225 -5.74 1.39 12.61
CA PRO A 225 -7.20 1.37 12.52
C PRO A 225 -7.70 0.49 11.37
N GLY A 226 -7.03 0.55 10.20
CA GLY A 226 -7.31 -0.32 9.05
C GLY A 226 -7.36 -1.79 9.44
N TRP A 227 -6.40 -2.28 10.21
CA TRP A 227 -6.39 -3.67 10.66
C TRP A 227 -7.46 -4.01 11.69
N LEU A 228 -7.84 -3.07 12.56
CA LEU A 228 -8.90 -3.28 13.54
C LEU A 228 -10.28 -3.38 12.87
N TYR A 229 -10.54 -2.52 11.88
CA TYR A 229 -11.85 -2.41 11.23
C TYR A 229 -12.00 -3.34 10.00
N ALA A 230 -10.90 -3.78 9.39
CA ALA A 230 -10.91 -4.57 8.16
C ALA A 230 -10.62 -6.06 8.35
N SER A 231 -10.76 -6.62 9.56
CA SER A 231 -10.49 -8.04 9.81
C SER A 231 -11.27 -8.99 8.89
N SER A 232 -12.44 -8.55 8.38
CA SER A 232 -13.27 -9.25 7.40
C SER A 232 -13.02 -8.86 5.93
N ARG A 233 -12.22 -7.83 5.65
CA ARG A 233 -11.93 -7.31 4.30
C ARG A 233 -10.46 -7.51 3.95
N VAL A 234 -10.14 -8.67 3.37
CA VAL A 234 -8.76 -9.07 3.07
C VAL A 234 -8.06 -8.11 2.10
N GLU A 235 -8.79 -7.51 1.17
CA GLU A 235 -8.28 -6.54 0.19
C GLU A 235 -7.71 -5.30 0.89
N VAL A 236 -8.43 -4.78 1.88
CA VAL A 236 -7.97 -3.64 2.70
C VAL A 236 -6.78 -4.05 3.56
N MET A 237 -6.74 -5.29 4.07
CA MET A 237 -5.56 -5.80 4.77
C MET A 237 -4.33 -5.89 3.85
N ILE A 238 -4.50 -6.31 2.60
CA ILE A 238 -3.40 -6.37 1.61
C ILE A 238 -2.83 -4.97 1.38
N GLU A 239 -3.69 -4.00 1.08
CA GLU A 239 -3.27 -2.64 0.74
C GLU A 239 -2.75 -1.85 1.96
N SER A 240 -3.28 -2.11 3.16
CA SER A 240 -2.70 -1.54 4.38
C SER A 240 -1.31 -2.09 4.72
N VAL A 241 -1.03 -3.36 4.44
CA VAL A 241 0.32 -3.94 4.59
C VAL A 241 1.28 -3.41 3.49
N TYR A 242 0.76 -3.18 2.27
CA TYR A 242 1.50 -2.46 1.24
C TYR A 242 1.88 -1.05 1.70
N ALA A 243 0.90 -0.27 2.17
CA ALA A 243 1.12 1.07 2.70
C ALA A 243 2.14 1.06 3.84
N LEU A 244 2.02 0.12 4.77
CA LEU A 244 2.98 -0.04 5.86
C LEU A 244 4.40 -0.33 5.36
N SER A 245 4.54 -1.14 4.32
CA SER A 245 5.86 -1.43 3.73
C SER A 245 6.55 -0.16 3.25
N LEU A 246 5.81 0.70 2.55
CA LEU A 246 6.33 1.99 2.09
C LEU A 246 6.70 2.91 3.27
N VAL A 247 5.84 2.99 4.29
CA VAL A 247 6.07 3.86 5.46
C VAL A 247 7.24 3.35 6.31
N VAL A 248 7.38 2.03 6.53
CA VAL A 248 8.52 1.43 7.23
C VAL A 248 9.82 1.71 6.49
N GLN A 249 9.81 1.61 5.17
CA GLN A 249 10.97 1.96 4.34
C GLN A 249 11.33 3.45 4.48
N ALA A 250 10.34 4.34 4.46
CA ALA A 250 10.53 5.78 4.63
C ALA A 250 11.00 6.19 6.03
N LEU A 251 10.56 5.49 7.08
CA LEU A 251 10.94 5.72 8.49
C LEU A 251 12.31 5.15 8.86
N GLY A 252 12.79 4.11 8.17
CA GLY A 252 14.02 3.41 8.55
C GLY A 252 13.99 2.94 10.01
N THR A 253 15.01 3.29 10.79
CA THR A 253 15.12 2.95 12.22
C THR A 253 14.03 3.57 13.09
N GLY A 254 13.34 4.63 12.61
CA GLY A 254 12.18 5.22 13.29
C GLY A 254 11.02 4.23 13.48
N SER A 255 10.96 3.19 12.63
CA SER A 255 9.97 2.11 12.73
C SER A 255 10.09 1.26 14.00
N ILE A 256 11.25 1.27 14.68
CA ILE A 256 11.52 0.47 15.89
C ILE A 256 10.53 0.80 17.02
N ARG A 257 10.00 2.04 17.09
CA ARG A 257 9.01 2.44 18.10
C ARG A 257 7.76 1.56 18.06
N PHE A 258 7.35 1.13 16.87
CA PHE A 258 6.15 0.33 16.63
C PHE A 258 6.36 -1.17 16.85
N LEU A 259 7.55 -1.57 17.30
CA LEU A 259 7.85 -2.94 17.74
C LEU A 259 7.76 -3.10 19.26
N LYS A 260 7.62 -2.01 20.01
CA LYS A 260 7.50 -2.08 21.46
C LYS A 260 6.09 -2.54 21.81
N VAL A 261 5.96 -3.82 22.18
CA VAL A 261 4.92 -4.22 23.15
C VAL A 261 5.34 -3.57 24.46
N ALA A 262 4.52 -2.68 25.00
CA ALA A 262 4.76 -2.09 26.32
C ALA A 262 4.58 -3.16 27.42
N GLN A 263 5.48 -4.15 27.46
CA GLN A 263 5.47 -5.26 28.42
C GLN A 263 5.51 -4.77 29.87
N PHE A 264 6.09 -3.59 30.13
CA PHE A 264 6.19 -3.01 31.46
C PHE A 264 4.89 -2.33 31.93
N LEU A 265 4.08 -1.78 31.01
CA LEU A 265 2.81 -1.12 31.35
C LEU A 265 1.63 -2.10 31.45
N MET A 266 1.66 -3.20 30.69
CA MET A 266 0.56 -4.17 30.68
C MET A 266 0.42 -4.98 31.98
N ARG A 267 1.49 -5.13 32.76
CA ARG A 267 1.48 -5.97 33.97
C ARG A 267 0.97 -5.24 35.23
N HIS A 268 0.91 -3.90 35.22
CA HIS A 268 0.60 -3.12 36.42
C HIS A 268 -0.77 -2.42 36.43
N LEU A 269 -1.46 -2.30 35.30
CA LEU A 269 -2.66 -1.46 35.23
C LEU A 269 -3.99 -2.20 35.01
N SER A 270 -4.00 -3.52 34.77
CA SER A 270 -5.24 -4.28 34.57
C SER A 270 -6.22 -3.62 33.58
N LEU A 271 -5.69 -2.86 32.61
CA LEU A 271 -6.44 -2.16 31.58
C LEU A 271 -6.57 -3.07 30.36
N ASN A 272 -7.78 -3.08 29.81
CA ASN A 272 -8.16 -3.81 28.60
C ASN A 272 -7.15 -3.59 27.46
N HIS A 273 -6.89 -4.67 26.73
CA HIS A 273 -5.94 -4.97 25.63
C HIS A 273 -5.56 -3.93 24.54
N ASN A 274 -5.91 -2.64 24.63
CA ASN A 274 -5.88 -1.72 23.49
C ASN A 274 -4.78 -0.65 23.52
N GLY A 275 -3.54 -1.00 23.92
CA GLY A 275 -2.44 -0.04 24.04
C GLY A 275 -1.20 -0.42 23.23
N TYR A 276 -1.20 -0.03 21.95
CA TYR A 276 -0.16 -0.25 20.92
C TYR A 276 -0.06 -1.70 20.40
N GLN A 277 -0.78 -1.98 19.31
CA GLN A 277 -0.56 -3.18 18.50
C GLN A 277 0.84 -3.10 17.88
N ALA A 278 1.74 -3.98 18.31
CA ALA A 278 3.04 -4.09 17.66
C ALA A 278 2.85 -4.64 16.24
N ILE A 279 3.59 -4.07 15.29
CA ILE A 279 3.48 -4.44 13.87
C ILE A 279 3.78 -5.93 13.64
N ILE A 280 4.77 -6.50 14.37
CA ILE A 280 5.17 -7.90 14.19
C ILE A 280 4.01 -8.86 14.51
N PRO A 281 3.34 -8.79 15.67
CA PRO A 281 2.16 -9.59 15.94
C PRO A 281 1.13 -9.60 14.82
N GLN A 282 0.78 -8.43 14.29
CA GLN A 282 -0.22 -8.32 13.23
C GLN A 282 0.26 -8.97 11.93
N LEU A 283 1.49 -8.65 11.49
CA LEU A 283 2.04 -9.22 10.26
C LEU A 283 2.18 -10.75 10.37
N THR A 284 2.53 -11.28 11.54
CA THR A 284 2.61 -12.73 11.77
C THR A 284 1.25 -13.40 11.78
N GLU A 285 0.19 -12.70 12.22
CA GLU A 285 -1.17 -13.23 12.18
C GLU A 285 -1.71 -13.31 10.74
N ASN A 286 -1.31 -12.36 9.89
CA ASN A 286 -1.65 -12.37 8.47
C ASN A 286 -0.98 -13.50 7.68
N LEU A 287 -0.02 -14.23 8.29
CA LEU A 287 0.56 -15.43 7.70
C LEU A 287 -0.36 -16.66 7.87
N SER A 288 -1.29 -16.61 8.83
CA SER A 288 -2.28 -17.66 9.02
C SER A 288 -3.41 -17.54 7.98
N PRO A 289 -4.09 -18.65 7.65
CA PRO A 289 -5.26 -18.62 6.77
C PRO A 289 -6.36 -17.74 7.37
N LYS A 290 -7.07 -16.99 6.52
CA LYS A 290 -8.25 -16.22 6.92
C LYS A 290 -9.50 -17.01 6.55
N GLU A 291 -10.31 -17.33 7.56
CA GLU A 291 -11.59 -18.00 7.36
C GLU A 291 -12.48 -17.16 6.42
N PHE A 292 -13.29 -17.82 5.59
CA PHE A 292 -14.24 -17.19 4.66
C PHE A 292 -13.63 -16.28 3.59
N SER A 293 -12.31 -16.32 3.39
CA SER A 293 -11.61 -15.52 2.40
C SER A 293 -11.14 -16.36 1.21
N PRO A 294 -11.24 -15.86 -0.04
CA PRO A 294 -10.73 -16.58 -1.21
C PRO A 294 -9.24 -16.91 -1.05
N VAL A 295 -8.85 -18.15 -1.38
CA VAL A 295 -7.46 -18.64 -1.24
C VAL A 295 -6.46 -17.70 -1.91
N HIS A 296 -6.80 -17.15 -3.07
CA HIS A 296 -5.92 -16.23 -3.80
C HIS A 296 -5.66 -14.92 -3.03
N ASN A 297 -6.67 -14.35 -2.36
CA ASN A 297 -6.52 -13.12 -1.57
C ASN A 297 -5.77 -13.40 -0.26
N THR A 298 -6.06 -14.51 0.41
CA THR A 298 -5.27 -14.99 1.55
C THR A 298 -3.80 -15.13 1.17
N ARG A 299 -3.50 -15.69 -0.02
CA ARG A 299 -2.12 -15.82 -0.51
C ARG A 299 -1.44 -14.49 -0.75
N LYS A 300 -2.14 -13.53 -1.38
CA LYS A 300 -1.62 -12.17 -1.59
C LYS A 300 -1.29 -11.51 -0.25
N LEU A 301 -2.17 -11.63 0.75
CA LEU A 301 -1.96 -11.09 2.09
C LEU A 301 -0.73 -11.71 2.78
N GLN A 302 -0.58 -13.04 2.71
CA GLN A 302 0.57 -13.75 3.27
C GLN A 302 1.89 -13.29 2.63
N ILE A 303 1.94 -13.21 1.30
CA ILE A 303 3.13 -12.74 0.57
C ILE A 303 3.46 -11.30 0.95
N GLN A 304 2.46 -10.43 1.00
CA GLN A 304 2.68 -9.01 1.31
C GLN A 304 3.12 -8.80 2.76
N SER A 305 2.56 -9.58 3.68
CA SER A 305 2.96 -9.56 5.10
C SER A 305 4.38 -10.09 5.29
N ALA A 306 4.77 -11.14 4.57
CA ALA A 306 6.14 -11.65 4.58
C ALA A 306 7.14 -10.61 4.03
N LYS A 307 6.81 -9.92 2.94
CA LYS A 307 7.64 -8.82 2.39
C LYS A 307 7.79 -7.68 3.41
N CYS A 308 6.69 -7.27 4.05
CA CYS A 308 6.72 -6.23 5.07
C CYS A 308 7.57 -6.65 6.28
N LEU A 309 7.45 -7.91 6.73
CA LEU A 309 8.28 -8.46 7.81
C LEU A 309 9.78 -8.38 7.49
N LEU A 310 10.19 -8.66 6.25
CA LEU A 310 11.59 -8.53 5.84
C LEU A 310 12.09 -7.08 5.97
N LEU A 311 11.27 -6.09 5.59
CA LEU A 311 11.61 -4.67 5.76
C LEU A 311 11.73 -4.29 7.23
N VAL A 312 10.78 -4.73 8.06
CA VAL A 312 10.82 -4.52 9.51
C VAL A 312 12.08 -5.16 10.11
N MET A 313 12.43 -6.38 9.70
CA MET A 313 13.63 -7.08 10.16
C MET A 313 14.92 -6.36 9.76
N ALA A 314 14.96 -5.80 8.54
CA ALA A 314 16.10 -5.03 8.06
C ALA A 314 16.30 -3.73 8.85
N ASN A 315 15.21 -3.00 9.13
CA ASN A 315 15.25 -1.70 9.79
C ASN A 315 15.37 -1.79 11.32
N ALA A 316 14.97 -2.91 11.92
CA ALA A 316 14.92 -3.09 13.36
C ALA A 316 15.78 -4.23 13.90
N ARG A 317 16.86 -4.61 13.19
CA ARG A 317 17.76 -5.73 13.54
C ARG A 317 18.06 -5.87 15.03
N PRO A 318 18.39 -4.81 15.80
CA PRO A 318 18.71 -4.95 17.22
C PRO A 318 17.55 -5.45 18.09
N ARG A 319 16.30 -5.30 17.65
CA ARG A 319 15.09 -5.70 18.41
C ARG A 319 14.51 -7.03 17.94
N ILE A 320 14.83 -7.50 16.73
CA ILE A 320 14.33 -8.77 16.17
C ILE A 320 14.62 -10.01 17.03
N PRO A 321 15.74 -10.11 17.80
CA PRO A 321 15.96 -11.27 18.66
C PRO A 321 14.83 -11.56 19.66
N HIS A 322 14.07 -10.54 20.09
CA HIS A 322 12.90 -10.72 20.99
C HIS A 322 11.69 -11.35 20.26
N TRP A 323 11.64 -11.19 18.95
CA TRP A 323 10.52 -11.58 18.09
C TRP A 323 10.81 -12.84 17.28
N ARG A 324 12.07 -13.32 17.27
CA ARG A 324 12.56 -14.40 16.41
C ARG A 324 11.71 -15.67 16.46
N VAL A 325 11.28 -16.07 17.66
CA VAL A 325 10.49 -17.30 17.85
C VAL A 325 9.11 -17.14 17.22
N ARG A 326 8.45 -16.00 17.45
CA ARG A 326 7.13 -15.72 16.86
C ARG A 326 7.18 -15.64 15.35
N ILE A 327 8.15 -14.91 14.81
CA ILE A 327 8.34 -14.78 13.35
C ILE A 327 8.56 -16.16 12.74
N LEU A 328 9.48 -16.94 13.31
CA LEU A 328 9.81 -18.28 12.83
C LEU A 328 8.61 -19.23 12.91
N ASP A 329 7.91 -19.29 14.05
CA ASP A 329 6.71 -20.13 14.24
C ASP A 329 5.62 -19.79 13.21
N SER A 330 5.31 -18.51 13.01
CA SER A 330 4.29 -18.10 12.02
C SER A 330 4.67 -18.43 10.58
N LEU A 331 5.96 -18.30 10.22
CA LEU A 331 6.45 -18.62 8.88
C LEU A 331 6.41 -20.13 8.64
N LEU A 332 6.80 -20.93 9.64
CA LEU A 332 6.77 -22.38 9.56
C LEU A 332 5.34 -22.89 9.42
N ARG A 333 4.38 -22.38 10.22
CA ARG A 333 2.96 -22.73 10.11
C ARG A 333 2.38 -22.37 8.76
N CYS A 334 2.65 -21.16 8.29
CA CYS A 334 2.23 -20.71 6.96
C CYS A 334 2.79 -21.65 5.88
N TRP A 335 4.08 -21.95 5.94
CA TRP A 335 4.71 -22.84 4.97
C TRP A 335 4.16 -24.27 5.01
N VAL A 336 3.90 -24.84 6.19
CA VAL A 336 3.24 -26.15 6.31
C VAL A 336 1.85 -26.09 5.67
N HIS A 337 1.01 -25.12 6.02
CA HIS A 337 -0.33 -24.99 5.42
C HIS A 337 -0.30 -24.87 3.88
N ILE A 338 0.59 -24.01 3.37
CA ILE A 338 0.86 -23.84 1.94
C ILE A 338 1.24 -25.17 1.27
N SER A 339 2.04 -25.96 1.98
CA SER A 339 2.53 -27.25 1.52
C SER A 339 1.40 -28.27 1.49
N GLU A 340 0.57 -28.31 2.52
CA GLU A 340 -0.59 -29.21 2.64
C GLU A 340 -1.58 -29.03 1.47
N GLU A 341 -1.94 -27.79 1.14
CA GLU A 341 -2.78 -27.44 -0.01
C GLU A 341 -2.16 -27.89 -1.35
N GLY A 342 -0.84 -27.76 -1.49
CA GLY A 342 -0.12 -28.19 -2.69
C GLY A 342 -0.05 -29.72 -2.83
N SER A 343 0.16 -30.44 -1.72
CA SER A 343 0.22 -31.90 -1.69
C SER A 343 -1.13 -32.57 -1.99
N ALA A 344 -2.26 -31.96 -1.59
CA ALA A 344 -3.59 -32.45 -1.94
C ALA A 344 -3.79 -32.53 -3.48
N ASN A 345 -3.09 -31.67 -4.24
CA ASN A 345 -3.15 -31.63 -5.70
C ASN A 345 -2.08 -32.49 -6.41
N ILE A 346 -1.05 -32.97 -5.70
CA ILE A 346 0.14 -33.63 -6.29
C ILE A 346 0.38 -35.04 -5.70
N GLY A 347 -0.42 -35.49 -4.73
CA GLY A 347 -0.25 -36.81 -4.11
C GLY A 347 1.07 -36.99 -3.35
N THR A 348 1.78 -35.91 -3.05
CA THR A 348 3.06 -35.94 -2.29
C THR A 348 2.77 -35.91 -0.79
N THR A 349 3.42 -36.77 0.00
CA THR A 349 3.15 -36.88 1.44
C THR A 349 3.57 -35.62 2.22
N HIS A 350 2.72 -35.12 3.12
CA HIS A 350 2.88 -33.88 3.91
C HIS A 350 4.25 -33.68 4.58
N VAL A 351 4.92 -34.77 4.97
CA VAL A 351 6.23 -34.75 5.64
C VAL A 351 7.37 -34.31 4.70
N CYS A 352 7.17 -34.40 3.38
CA CYS A 352 8.25 -34.17 2.42
C CYS A 352 8.55 -32.68 2.20
N LEU A 353 7.58 -31.79 2.32
CA LEU A 353 7.73 -30.41 1.85
C LEU A 353 8.60 -29.52 2.75
N PRO A 354 8.44 -29.51 4.10
CA PRO A 354 9.36 -28.81 4.99
C PRO A 354 10.80 -29.31 4.85
N ASN A 355 10.97 -30.64 4.87
CA ASN A 355 12.27 -31.29 4.72
C ASN A 355 12.91 -30.95 3.37
N GLN A 356 12.13 -30.94 2.28
CA GLN A 356 12.59 -30.54 0.94
C GLN A 356 13.19 -29.14 0.92
N ALA A 357 12.52 -28.12 1.46
CA ALA A 357 13.10 -26.77 1.33
C ALA A 357 14.29 -26.54 2.27
N PHE A 358 14.34 -27.18 3.45
CA PHE A 358 15.56 -27.16 4.27
C PHE A 358 16.74 -27.83 3.54
N LEU A 359 16.53 -29.02 2.97
CA LEU A 359 17.53 -29.73 2.16
C LEU A 359 17.99 -28.88 0.96
N ARG A 360 17.07 -28.22 0.23
CA ARG A 360 17.42 -27.30 -0.88
C ARG A 360 18.28 -26.11 -0.46
N LYS A 361 18.18 -25.69 0.81
CA LYS A 361 19.03 -24.65 1.42
C LYS A 361 20.33 -25.22 2.01
N ASN A 362 20.67 -26.46 1.67
CA ASN A 362 21.86 -27.18 2.12
C ASN A 362 21.92 -27.39 3.64
N ALA A 363 20.75 -27.47 4.29
CA ALA A 363 20.67 -27.77 5.71
C ALA A 363 20.83 -29.28 5.96
N LYS A 364 21.27 -29.61 7.17
CA LYS A 364 21.20 -30.95 7.72
C LYS A 364 19.86 -31.12 8.42
N VAL A 365 19.06 -32.09 7.99
CA VAL A 365 17.68 -32.29 8.43
C VAL A 365 17.58 -33.64 9.12
N TYR A 366 17.17 -33.62 10.39
CA TYR A 366 16.80 -34.81 11.14
C TYR A 366 15.28 -34.97 11.07
N MET A 367 14.82 -35.96 10.31
CA MET A 367 13.42 -36.35 10.30
C MET A 367 13.18 -37.31 11.46
N VAL A 368 12.18 -36.98 12.28
CA VAL A 368 11.90 -37.70 13.51
C VAL A 368 10.44 -38.15 13.51
N SER A 369 10.21 -39.46 13.50
CA SER A 369 8.85 -40.04 13.56
C SER A 369 8.88 -41.49 14.01
N ARG A 370 7.70 -42.08 14.27
CA ARG A 370 7.53 -43.53 14.38
C ARG A 370 7.94 -44.18 13.05
N GLN A 371 8.59 -45.34 13.10
CA GLN A 371 8.91 -46.09 11.90
C GLN A 371 7.62 -46.67 11.31
N ASN A 372 7.15 -46.09 10.21
CA ASN A 372 5.96 -46.54 9.49
C ASN A 372 6.17 -46.41 7.98
N ASP A 373 5.28 -47.04 7.20
CA ASP A 373 5.37 -47.05 5.74
C ASP A 373 5.41 -45.63 5.15
N LYS A 374 4.69 -44.68 5.75
CA LYS A 374 4.70 -43.28 5.32
C LYS A 374 6.06 -42.60 5.51
N ALA A 375 6.74 -42.87 6.63
CA ALA A 375 8.07 -42.34 6.91
C ALA A 375 9.11 -42.92 5.94
N GLN A 376 9.02 -44.20 5.62
CA GLN A 376 9.92 -44.83 4.65
C GLN A 376 9.72 -44.27 3.22
N ILE A 377 8.47 -44.09 2.79
CA ILE A 377 8.15 -43.46 1.50
C ILE A 377 8.69 -42.03 1.46
N ALA A 378 8.51 -41.26 2.53
CA ALA A 378 9.03 -39.90 2.63
C ALA A 378 10.56 -39.88 2.54
N LEU A 379 11.27 -40.72 3.31
CA LEU A 379 12.73 -40.84 3.27
C LEU A 379 13.24 -41.19 1.86
N ALA A 380 12.62 -42.17 1.20
CA ALA A 380 12.99 -42.56 -0.16
C ALA A 380 12.80 -41.41 -1.16
N SER A 381 11.70 -40.67 -1.06
CA SER A 381 11.46 -39.50 -1.92
C SER A 381 12.48 -38.38 -1.67
N LEU A 382 12.83 -38.13 -0.42
CA LEU A 382 13.73 -37.05 -0.01
C LEU A 382 15.20 -37.38 -0.31
N ALA A 383 15.59 -38.66 -0.22
CA ALA A 383 16.95 -39.13 -0.52
C ALA A 383 17.36 -38.88 -1.99
N THR A 384 16.39 -38.70 -2.90
CA THR A 384 16.68 -38.35 -4.31
C THR A 384 17.23 -36.92 -4.47
N MET A 385 17.10 -36.06 -3.47
CA MET A 385 17.64 -34.70 -3.53
C MET A 385 19.15 -34.67 -3.30
N LYS A 386 19.86 -34.05 -4.24
CA LYS A 386 21.34 -33.90 -4.20
C LYS A 386 21.82 -32.70 -3.36
N LYS A 387 21.02 -32.16 -2.44
CA LYS A 387 21.36 -30.99 -1.60
C LYS A 387 20.99 -31.23 -0.14
N GLY A 388 21.85 -30.81 0.78
CA GLY A 388 21.69 -31.05 2.22
C GLY A 388 21.97 -32.50 2.62
N GLU A 389 21.83 -32.77 3.92
CA GLU A 389 21.99 -34.11 4.50
C GLU A 389 20.69 -34.50 5.22
N LEU A 390 20.13 -35.66 4.91
CA LEU A 390 18.92 -36.18 5.56
C LEU A 390 19.28 -37.34 6.47
N LYS A 391 18.89 -37.24 7.75
CA LYS A 391 19.00 -38.32 8.73
C LYS A 391 17.63 -38.64 9.30
N PHE A 392 17.45 -39.88 9.73
CA PHE A 392 16.24 -40.34 10.39
C PHE A 392 16.57 -40.77 11.82
N ILE A 393 15.75 -40.35 12.78
CA ILE A 393 15.78 -40.85 14.15
C ILE A 393 14.37 -41.34 14.48
N GLU A 394 14.26 -42.59 14.93
CA GLU A 394 12.98 -43.13 15.34
C GLU A 394 12.55 -42.51 16.67
N MET A 395 11.31 -42.00 16.73
CA MET A 395 10.76 -41.42 17.96
C MET A 395 9.24 -41.49 17.98
N ASP A 396 8.70 -41.95 19.10
CA ASP A 396 7.29 -41.84 19.43
C ASP A 396 7.07 -40.70 20.42
N LEU A 397 6.39 -39.65 19.97
CA LEU A 397 6.01 -38.49 20.79
C LEU A 397 5.04 -38.85 21.93
N ALA A 398 4.35 -39.99 21.85
CA ALA A 398 3.52 -40.49 22.94
C ALA A 398 4.35 -41.14 24.07
N SER A 399 5.65 -41.39 23.85
CA SER A 399 6.54 -42.06 24.81
C SER A 399 7.72 -41.17 25.21
N LEU A 400 7.78 -40.83 26.50
CA LEU A 400 8.89 -40.04 27.06
C LEU A 400 10.23 -40.78 26.96
N ASP A 401 10.23 -42.10 27.11
CA ASP A 401 11.45 -42.91 26.99
C ASP A 401 11.97 -42.94 25.56
N SER A 402 11.07 -43.08 24.57
CA SER A 402 11.44 -42.98 23.16
C SER A 402 11.99 -41.59 22.82
N THR A 403 11.35 -40.53 23.32
CA THR A 403 11.81 -39.15 23.15
C THR A 403 13.19 -38.91 23.77
N ARG A 404 13.47 -39.51 24.95
CA ARG A 404 14.77 -39.42 25.62
C ARG A 404 15.86 -40.11 24.80
N VAL A 405 15.60 -41.30 24.26
CA VAL A 405 16.54 -42.04 23.41
C VAL A 405 16.86 -41.25 22.14
N ALA A 406 15.84 -40.73 21.46
CA ALA A 406 16.01 -39.93 20.25
C ALA A 406 16.83 -38.65 20.52
N ALA A 407 16.59 -37.98 21.65
CA ALA A 407 17.36 -36.81 22.05
C ALA A 407 18.84 -37.14 22.34
N GLN A 408 19.12 -38.28 23.01
CA GLN A 408 20.48 -38.75 23.25
C GLN A 408 21.20 -39.09 21.94
N GLU A 409 20.51 -39.74 21.01
CA GLU A 409 21.05 -40.04 19.68
C GLU A 409 21.40 -38.75 18.92
N PHE A 410 20.50 -37.75 18.91
CA PHE A 410 20.79 -36.45 18.29
C PHE A 410 22.01 -35.78 18.92
N LEU A 411 22.06 -35.69 20.26
CA LEU A 411 23.16 -35.07 21.00
C LEU A 411 24.50 -35.79 20.84
N SER A 412 24.49 -37.08 20.52
CA SER A 412 25.71 -37.83 20.20
C SER A 412 26.33 -37.42 18.85
N GLN A 413 25.52 -36.84 17.96
CA GLN A 413 25.93 -36.48 16.60
C GLN A 413 26.10 -34.97 16.42
N GLU A 414 25.32 -34.16 17.14
CA GLU A 414 25.24 -32.72 16.96
C GLU A 414 25.34 -31.98 18.30
N GLN A 415 26.12 -30.89 18.32
CA GLN A 415 26.27 -30.07 19.53
C GLN A 415 25.17 -29.03 19.70
N LYS A 416 24.39 -28.75 18.65
CA LYS A 416 23.41 -27.68 18.62
C LYS A 416 22.24 -28.01 17.70
N LEU A 417 21.03 -27.67 18.14
CA LEU A 417 19.82 -27.67 17.31
C LEU A 417 19.47 -26.22 16.95
N ASP A 418 19.45 -25.90 15.66
CA ASP A 418 19.11 -24.55 15.19
C ASP A 418 17.60 -24.31 15.11
N ILE A 419 16.84 -25.29 14.62
CA ILE A 419 15.38 -25.20 14.42
C ILE A 419 14.76 -26.54 14.81
N LEU A 420 13.75 -26.51 15.69
CA LEU A 420 12.87 -27.65 15.98
C LEU A 420 11.49 -27.36 15.38
N VAL A 421 11.07 -28.20 14.43
CA VAL A 421 9.72 -28.12 13.86
C VAL A 421 8.88 -29.24 14.46
N ASN A 422 7.93 -28.88 15.32
CA ASN A 422 6.98 -29.84 15.87
C ASN A 422 5.76 -29.94 14.95
N ASN A 423 5.64 -31.05 14.23
CA ASN A 423 4.53 -31.37 13.33
C ASN A 423 3.99 -32.78 13.66
N ALA A 424 3.62 -32.97 14.93
CA ALA A 424 3.20 -34.24 15.55
C ALA A 424 1.82 -34.72 15.13
#